data_AF-A0A5Q0BML4-F1
#
_entry.id   AF-A0A5Q0BML4-F1
#
_cell.length_a   1.000
_cell.length_b   1.000
_cell.length_c   1.000
_cell.angle_alpha   90.00
_cell.angle_beta   90.00
_cell.angle_gamma   90.00
#
_symmetry.space_group_name_H-M   'P 1'
#
loop_
_entity.id
_entity.type
_entity.pdbx_description
1 polymer ?
#
loop_
_entity_poly.entity_id
_entity_poly.type
_entity_poly.pdbx_seq_one_letter_code
_entity_poly.pdbx_strand_id
1 'polypeptide(L)'
;MNYFPFHIGDYISSTRHLTWDEDCAYRRLMDVYYTTEKPLPLDERKLFRLVLASTDAQREAVSVVIEEFFTKTDGGWVNKRADSEIASMREKQSEHEIRSAHERDRMSRHRERRSEMFSALREVGVVPAWDISMKELQRLFGENCEDLSSDEPETHLKREQAVAGSLPATAIPIPTPIPTPVIKEKRVSAPPERTRAKKNLVTAINENFEPSEAVLSWYARQGYTEPIAAHVDSFVNKCKAKNYRYADWDAAFRNAITDDWARSRTRKVNESGKNPMQINSGFAEKYAGIGQTGASDER
;
A
#
# COMPACT_ATOMS: atom_id res chain seq x y z
N MET A 1 -0.28 2.66 -20.59
CA MET A 1 -0.22 2.18 -19.19
C MET A 1 0.23 0.74 -19.17
N ASN A 2 1.12 0.31 -18.26
CA ASN A 2 1.52 -1.12 -18.15
C ASN A 2 0.61 -1.96 -17.23
N TYR A 3 -0.20 -1.30 -16.38
CA TYR A 3 -1.07 -1.95 -15.40
C TYR A 3 -2.27 -1.06 -15.06
N PHE A 4 -3.47 -1.63 -15.03
CA PHE A 4 -4.67 -1.00 -14.47
C PHE A 4 -5.44 -2.02 -13.61
N PRO A 5 -6.13 -1.61 -12.54
CA PRO A 5 -6.91 -2.52 -11.71
C PRO A 5 -8.17 -2.92 -12.47
N PHE A 6 -8.28 -4.22 -12.76
CA PHE A 6 -9.49 -4.77 -13.37
C PHE A 6 -10.47 -5.20 -12.28
N HIS A 7 -11.51 -4.41 -12.08
CA HIS A 7 -12.56 -4.69 -11.09
C HIS A 7 -13.57 -5.68 -11.64
N ILE A 8 -13.33 -6.98 -11.40
CA ILE A 8 -14.15 -8.09 -11.94
C ILE A 8 -15.64 -7.93 -11.62
N GLY A 9 -15.99 -7.48 -10.40
CA GLY A 9 -17.39 -7.30 -10.00
C GLY A 9 -18.12 -6.22 -10.80
N ASP A 10 -17.48 -5.06 -10.99
CA ASP A 10 -18.03 -3.96 -11.78
C ASP A 10 -18.11 -4.31 -13.26
N TYR A 11 -17.10 -5.03 -13.75
CA TYR A 11 -17.07 -5.52 -15.11
C TYR A 11 -18.26 -6.46 -15.35
N ILE A 12 -18.38 -7.51 -14.54
CA ILE A 12 -19.49 -8.47 -14.67
C ILE A 12 -20.83 -7.76 -14.58
N SER A 13 -21.05 -6.89 -13.59
CA SER A 13 -22.35 -6.20 -13.44
C SER A 13 -22.72 -5.34 -14.64
N SER A 14 -21.73 -4.74 -15.30
CA SER A 14 -21.93 -3.82 -16.42
C SER A 14 -21.98 -4.51 -17.79
N THR A 15 -21.57 -5.78 -17.90
CA THR A 15 -21.48 -6.48 -19.19
C THR A 15 -22.28 -7.78 -19.26
N ARG A 16 -23.11 -8.11 -18.26
CA ARG A 16 -23.88 -9.38 -18.24
C ARG A 16 -24.82 -9.56 -19.43
N HIS A 17 -25.30 -8.46 -20.02
CA HIS A 17 -26.23 -8.47 -21.13
C HIS A 17 -25.55 -8.63 -22.49
N LEU A 18 -24.22 -8.51 -22.54
CA LEU A 18 -23.47 -8.62 -23.78
C LEU A 18 -23.44 -10.06 -24.28
N THR A 19 -23.55 -10.20 -25.60
CA THR A 19 -23.23 -11.44 -26.31
C THR A 19 -21.74 -11.74 -26.24
N TRP A 20 -21.33 -12.95 -26.64
CA TRP A 20 -19.92 -13.36 -26.59
C TRP A 20 -19.01 -12.44 -27.42
N ASP A 21 -19.47 -12.03 -28.61
CA ASP A 21 -18.69 -11.15 -29.49
C ASP A 21 -18.64 -9.71 -28.95
N GLU A 22 -19.74 -9.20 -28.38
CA GLU A 22 -19.77 -7.88 -27.74
C GLU A 22 -18.90 -7.84 -26.48
N ASP A 23 -18.92 -8.91 -25.69
CA ASP A 23 -18.05 -9.08 -24.54
C ASP A 23 -16.58 -9.02 -25.00
N CYS A 24 -16.20 -9.81 -26.01
CA CYS A 24 -14.85 -9.77 -26.57
C CYS A 24 -14.49 -8.36 -27.10
N ALA A 25 -15.39 -7.73 -27.83
CA ALA A 25 -15.22 -6.38 -28.37
C ALA A 25 -14.97 -5.35 -27.25
N TYR A 26 -15.78 -5.35 -26.20
CA TYR A 26 -15.62 -4.46 -25.04
C TYR A 26 -14.24 -4.61 -24.39
N ARG A 27 -13.77 -5.86 -24.21
CA ARG A 27 -12.44 -6.12 -23.63
C ARG A 27 -11.33 -5.55 -24.48
N ARG A 28 -11.37 -5.81 -25.79
CA ARG A 28 -10.34 -5.32 -26.72
C ARG A 28 -10.37 -3.81 -26.87
N LEU A 29 -11.55 -3.18 -26.87
CA LEU A 29 -11.68 -1.72 -26.89
C LEU A 29 -11.04 -1.11 -25.64
N MET A 30 -11.32 -1.66 -24.46
CA MET A 30 -10.71 -1.22 -23.21
C MET A 30 -9.19 -1.43 -23.21
N ASP A 31 -8.70 -2.59 -23.67
CA ASP A 31 -7.26 -2.85 -23.76
C ASP A 31 -6.54 -1.81 -24.62
N VAL A 32 -7.09 -1.49 -25.80
CA VAL A 32 -6.56 -0.42 -26.67
C VAL A 32 -6.61 0.93 -25.97
N TYR A 33 -7.72 1.24 -25.28
CA TYR A 33 -7.89 2.49 -24.56
C TYR A 33 -6.85 2.69 -23.46
N TYR A 34 -6.68 1.72 -22.57
CA TYR A 34 -5.71 1.80 -21.46
C TYR A 34 -4.26 1.68 -21.93
N THR A 35 -4.01 0.95 -23.03
CA THR A 35 -2.65 0.85 -23.59
C THR A 35 -2.22 2.17 -24.21
N THR A 36 -3.09 2.78 -25.02
CA THR A 36 -2.77 4.02 -25.75
C THR A 36 -3.01 5.28 -24.93
N GLU A 37 -3.87 5.20 -23.90
CA GLU A 37 -4.33 6.31 -23.06
C GLU A 37 -4.85 7.50 -23.88
N LYS A 38 -5.52 7.19 -25.00
CA LYS A 38 -6.04 8.15 -25.97
C LYS A 38 -7.47 7.76 -26.38
N PRO A 39 -8.29 8.73 -26.81
CA PRO A 39 -9.59 8.45 -27.41
C PRO A 39 -9.47 7.47 -28.58
N LEU A 40 -10.42 6.55 -28.71
CA LEU A 40 -10.43 5.62 -29.84
C LEU A 40 -10.80 6.36 -31.13
N PRO A 41 -10.28 5.93 -32.29
CA PRO A 41 -10.56 6.60 -33.57
C PRO A 41 -12.05 6.61 -33.93
N LEU A 42 -12.52 7.70 -34.54
CA LEU A 42 -13.88 7.78 -35.13
C LEU A 42 -14.01 6.96 -36.43
N ASP A 43 -12.90 6.64 -37.08
CA ASP A 43 -12.86 5.82 -38.29
C ASP A 43 -13.06 4.34 -37.93
N GLU A 44 -14.25 3.83 -38.23
CA GLU A 44 -14.67 2.45 -37.96
C GLU A 44 -13.70 1.41 -38.54
N ARG A 45 -13.12 1.65 -39.73
CA ARG A 45 -12.18 0.69 -40.33
C ARG A 45 -10.91 0.57 -39.50
N LYS A 46 -10.41 1.68 -38.96
CA LYS A 46 -9.26 1.69 -38.05
C LYS A 46 -9.63 1.04 -36.73
N LEU A 47 -10.81 1.34 -36.20
CA LEU A 47 -11.31 0.77 -34.95
C LEU A 47 -11.38 -0.77 -35.04
N PHE A 48 -12.04 -1.30 -36.07
CA PHE A 48 -12.14 -2.75 -36.30
C PHE A 48 -10.77 -3.41 -36.43
N ARG A 49 -9.81 -2.75 -37.10
CA ARG A 49 -8.45 -3.27 -37.21
C ARG A 49 -7.71 -3.28 -35.86
N LEU A 50 -7.91 -2.27 -35.01
CA LEU A 50 -7.29 -2.20 -33.68
C LEU A 50 -7.78 -3.32 -32.76
N VAL A 51 -9.07 -3.65 -32.82
CA VAL A 51 -9.67 -4.69 -31.99
C VAL A 51 -9.78 -6.05 -32.69
N LEU A 52 -9.14 -6.20 -33.85
CA LEU A 52 -9.10 -7.44 -34.64
C LEU A 52 -10.50 -7.99 -34.99
N ALA A 53 -11.46 -7.12 -35.25
CA ALA A 53 -12.80 -7.47 -35.72
C ALA A 53 -12.76 -7.76 -37.23
N SER A 54 -12.73 -9.05 -37.56
CA SER A 54 -12.52 -9.55 -38.92
C SER A 54 -13.81 -9.96 -39.63
N THR A 55 -14.80 -10.45 -38.89
CA THR A 55 -16.11 -10.87 -39.40
C THR A 55 -17.15 -9.76 -39.26
N ASP A 56 -18.24 -9.82 -40.02
CA ASP A 56 -19.31 -8.82 -39.94
C ASP A 56 -20.00 -8.84 -38.57
N ALA A 57 -20.19 -10.02 -37.96
CA ALA A 57 -20.71 -10.14 -36.59
C ALA A 57 -19.79 -9.44 -35.55
N GLN A 58 -18.47 -9.59 -35.68
CA GLN A 58 -17.53 -8.90 -34.79
C GLN A 58 -17.55 -7.39 -34.99
N ARG A 59 -17.71 -6.91 -36.23
CA ARG A 59 -17.80 -5.47 -36.53
C ARG A 59 -19.06 -4.87 -35.95
N GLU A 60 -20.20 -5.55 -36.11
CA GLU A 60 -21.46 -5.14 -35.51
C GLU A 60 -21.35 -5.08 -33.98
N ALA A 61 -20.78 -6.10 -33.36
CA ALA A 61 -20.53 -6.13 -31.92
C ALA A 61 -19.67 -4.95 -31.44
N VAL A 62 -18.64 -4.56 -32.21
CA VAL A 62 -17.83 -3.37 -31.88
C VAL A 62 -18.65 -2.09 -31.98
N SER A 63 -19.52 -1.96 -32.99
CA SER A 63 -20.40 -0.80 -33.16
C SER A 63 -21.40 -0.67 -32.00
N VAL A 64 -22.05 -1.76 -31.60
CA VAL A 64 -22.99 -1.76 -30.46
C VAL A 64 -22.28 -1.35 -29.17
N VAL A 65 -21.15 -1.97 -28.89
CA VAL A 65 -20.40 -1.73 -27.65
C VAL A 65 -19.82 -0.31 -27.59
N ILE A 66 -19.32 0.22 -28.71
CA ILE A 66 -18.74 1.56 -28.68
C ILE A 66 -19.81 2.63 -28.45
N GLU A 67 -21.00 2.44 -29.01
CA GLU A 67 -22.14 3.34 -28.77
C GLU A 67 -22.66 3.26 -27.34
N GLU A 68 -22.65 2.07 -26.72
CA GLU A 68 -23.13 1.89 -25.35
C GLU A 68 -22.13 2.42 -24.30
N PHE A 69 -20.86 2.04 -24.40
CA PHE A 69 -19.86 2.28 -23.34
C PHE A 69 -18.98 3.51 -23.56
N PHE A 70 -19.00 4.11 -24.75
CA PHE A 70 -18.16 5.26 -25.08
C PHE A 70 -18.99 6.45 -25.52
N THR A 71 -18.46 7.65 -25.30
CA THR A 71 -19.05 8.91 -25.76
C THR A 71 -18.30 9.40 -26.99
N LYS A 72 -19.02 9.68 -28.08
CA LYS A 72 -18.44 10.28 -29.28
C LYS A 72 -18.09 11.74 -29.02
N THR A 73 -16.86 12.13 -29.34
CA THR A 73 -16.37 13.51 -29.29
C THR A 73 -15.65 13.86 -30.58
N ASP A 74 -15.33 15.14 -30.78
CA ASP A 74 -14.56 15.60 -31.96
C ASP A 74 -13.18 14.93 -32.06
N GLY A 75 -12.59 14.57 -30.93
CA GLY A 75 -11.26 13.94 -30.84
C GLY A 75 -11.27 12.42 -30.93
N GLY A 76 -12.44 11.76 -30.91
CA GLY A 76 -12.55 10.30 -30.81
C GLY A 76 -13.63 9.84 -29.84
N TRP A 77 -13.69 8.53 -29.64
CA TRP A 77 -14.54 7.90 -28.63
C TRP A 77 -13.83 7.86 -27.29
N VAL A 78 -14.47 8.40 -26.26
CA VAL A 78 -13.92 8.49 -24.90
C VAL A 78 -14.71 7.64 -23.93
N ASN A 79 -14.02 7.06 -22.94
CA ASN A 79 -14.66 6.36 -21.84
C ASN A 79 -14.39 7.13 -20.54
N LYS A 80 -15.44 7.73 -19.98
CA LYS A 80 -15.33 8.61 -18.79
C LYS A 80 -14.69 7.93 -17.59
N ARG A 81 -15.01 6.64 -17.38
CA ARG A 81 -14.45 5.86 -16.28
C ARG A 81 -12.96 5.65 -16.50
N ALA A 82 -12.58 5.18 -17.68
CA ALA A 82 -11.18 4.95 -18.02
C ALA A 82 -10.36 6.24 -17.93
N ASP A 83 -10.88 7.37 -18.42
CA ASP A 83 -10.21 8.68 -18.32
C ASP A 83 -9.98 9.10 -16.87
N SER A 84 -10.97 8.91 -16.00
CA SER A 84 -10.82 9.22 -14.57
C SER A 84 -9.75 8.35 -13.90
N GLU A 85 -9.69 7.05 -14.25
CA GLU A 85 -8.70 6.12 -13.72
C GLU A 85 -7.29 6.47 -14.24
N ILE A 86 -7.15 6.74 -15.54
CA ILE A 86 -5.89 7.17 -16.17
C ILE A 86 -5.38 8.47 -15.54
N ALA A 87 -6.26 9.46 -15.31
CA ALA A 87 -5.89 10.72 -14.67
C ALA A 87 -5.33 10.51 -13.26
N SER A 88 -6.02 9.71 -12.43
CA SER A 88 -5.56 9.39 -11.07
C SER A 88 -4.22 8.63 -11.07
N MET A 89 -4.01 7.76 -12.04
CA MET A 89 -2.74 7.03 -12.17
C MET A 89 -1.58 7.93 -12.60
N ARG A 90 -1.81 8.82 -13.56
CA ARG A 90 -0.81 9.79 -14.01
C ARG A 90 -0.38 10.72 -12.88
N GLU A 91 -1.32 11.17 -12.05
CA GLU A 91 -1.02 11.96 -10.86
C GLU A 91 -0.09 11.19 -9.90
N LYS A 92 -0.46 9.97 -9.51
CA LYS A 92 0.37 9.12 -8.64
C LYS A 92 1.75 8.82 -9.23
N GLN A 93 1.82 8.61 -10.55
CA GLN A 93 3.08 8.39 -11.24
C GLN A 93 3.97 9.63 -11.16
N SER A 94 3.41 10.82 -11.40
CA SER A 94 4.15 12.08 -11.30
C SER A 94 4.68 12.34 -9.88
N GLU A 95 3.88 12.09 -8.84
CA GLU A 95 4.31 12.21 -7.45
C GLU A 95 5.43 11.23 -7.10
N HIS A 96 5.33 10.00 -7.60
CA HIS A 96 6.36 8.99 -7.41
C HIS A 96 7.67 9.38 -8.12
N GLU A 97 7.59 9.93 -9.34
CA GLU A 97 8.75 10.41 -10.09
C GLU A 97 9.44 11.58 -9.38
N ILE A 98 8.68 12.54 -8.86
CA ILE A 98 9.22 13.65 -8.04
C ILE A 98 9.90 13.11 -6.78
N ARG A 99 9.24 12.20 -6.05
CA ARG A 99 9.82 11.58 -4.85
C ARG A 99 11.10 10.83 -5.17
N SER A 100 11.10 10.05 -6.25
CA SER A 100 12.28 9.31 -6.73
C SER A 100 13.40 10.27 -7.13
N ALA A 101 13.09 11.39 -7.77
CA ALA A 101 14.06 12.42 -8.13
C ALA A 101 14.70 13.06 -6.89
N HIS A 102 13.90 13.41 -5.88
CA HIS A 102 14.41 13.95 -4.62
C HIS A 102 15.28 12.95 -3.87
N GLU A 103 14.89 11.67 -3.83
CA GLU A 103 15.71 10.62 -3.22
C GLU A 103 17.03 10.44 -3.98
N ARG A 104 17.00 10.44 -5.31
CA ARG A 104 18.20 10.38 -6.16
C ARG A 104 19.14 11.56 -5.93
N ASP A 105 18.61 12.79 -5.88
CA ASP A 105 19.39 14.01 -5.61
C ASP A 105 20.01 13.97 -4.21
N ARG A 106 19.23 13.61 -3.19
CA ARG A 106 19.73 13.43 -1.82
C ARG A 106 20.87 12.41 -1.75
N MET A 107 20.72 11.26 -2.42
CA MET A 107 21.75 10.24 -2.47
C MET A 107 22.98 10.69 -3.25
N SER A 108 22.82 11.50 -4.30
CA SER A 108 23.92 12.09 -5.07
C SER A 108 24.75 13.01 -4.18
N ARG A 109 24.13 14.01 -3.55
CA ARG A 109 24.81 14.96 -2.64
C ARG A 109 25.49 14.26 -1.47
N HIS A 110 24.85 13.21 -0.94
CA HIS A 110 25.45 12.38 0.11
C HIS A 110 26.71 11.67 -0.38
N ARG A 111 26.70 11.08 -1.57
CA ARG A 111 27.87 10.39 -2.15
C ARG A 111 28.98 11.38 -2.49
N GLU A 112 28.64 12.52 -3.07
CA GLU A 112 29.56 13.61 -3.42
C GLU A 112 30.25 14.15 -2.16
N ARG A 113 29.48 14.59 -1.15
CA ARG A 113 30.03 15.06 0.13
C ARG A 113 30.91 14.03 0.81
N ARG A 114 30.50 12.75 0.77
CA ARG A 114 31.31 11.65 1.31
C ARG A 114 32.62 11.51 0.54
N SER A 115 32.59 11.59 -0.80
CA SER A 115 33.78 11.52 -1.66
C SER A 115 34.74 12.68 -1.40
N GLU A 116 34.23 13.90 -1.27
CA GLU A 116 35.03 15.10 -0.95
C GLU A 116 35.77 14.95 0.38
N MET A 117 35.08 14.51 1.44
CA MET A 117 35.69 14.27 2.75
C MET A 117 36.79 13.22 2.69
N PHE A 118 36.59 12.13 1.95
CA PHE A 118 37.64 11.12 1.73
C PHE A 118 38.83 11.68 0.96
N SER A 119 38.58 12.53 -0.05
CA SER A 119 39.63 13.16 -0.85
C SER A 119 40.50 14.06 0.01
N ALA A 120 39.87 14.97 0.76
CA ALA A 120 40.57 15.93 1.60
C ALA A 120 41.35 15.25 2.74
N LEU A 121 40.78 14.24 3.40
CA LEU A 121 41.50 13.46 4.41
C LEU A 121 42.74 12.78 3.83
N ARG A 122 42.62 12.25 2.61
CA ARG A 122 43.74 11.61 1.90
C ARG A 122 44.86 12.61 1.58
N GLU A 123 44.52 13.85 1.25
CA GLU A 123 45.51 14.92 1.01
C GLU A 123 46.33 15.26 2.27
N VAL A 124 45.71 15.23 3.45
CA VAL A 124 46.39 15.41 4.74
C VAL A 124 47.11 14.13 5.20
N GLY A 125 47.08 13.07 4.39
CA GLY A 125 47.75 11.79 4.67
C GLY A 125 46.96 10.86 5.58
N VAL A 126 45.69 11.17 5.88
CA VAL A 126 44.78 10.31 6.65
C VAL A 126 43.96 9.47 5.69
N VAL A 127 44.04 8.15 5.83
CA VAL A 127 43.26 7.21 5.01
C VAL A 127 42.23 6.51 5.90
N PRO A 128 40.96 6.96 5.91
CA PRO A 128 39.92 6.30 6.70
C PRO A 128 39.55 4.95 6.09
N ALA A 129 39.02 4.04 6.93
CA ALA A 129 38.46 2.77 6.47
C ALA A 129 37.31 2.99 5.47
N TRP A 130 37.17 2.11 4.48
CA TRP A 130 36.21 2.27 3.37
C TRP A 130 34.73 2.25 3.84
N ASP A 131 34.44 1.54 4.93
CA ASP A 131 33.12 1.34 5.53
C ASP A 131 32.82 2.30 6.70
N ILE A 132 33.70 3.28 6.96
CA ILE A 132 33.53 4.27 8.04
C ILE A 132 32.18 5.00 7.93
N SER A 133 31.48 5.17 9.06
CA SER A 133 30.19 5.87 9.06
C SER A 133 30.33 7.34 8.64
N MET A 134 29.28 7.95 8.10
CA MET A 134 29.32 9.37 7.70
C MET A 134 29.62 10.30 8.88
N LYS A 135 29.09 10.00 10.06
CA LYS A 135 29.33 10.79 11.28
C LYS A 135 30.79 10.74 11.71
N GLU A 136 31.40 9.57 11.63
CA GLU A 136 32.80 9.37 12.00
C GLU A 136 33.74 9.98 10.95
N LEU A 137 33.39 9.87 9.67
CA LEU A 137 34.12 10.54 8.58
C LEU A 137 34.11 12.06 8.74
N GLN A 138 32.97 12.64 9.14
CA GLN A 138 32.86 14.07 9.45
C GLN A 138 33.73 14.48 10.63
N ARG A 139 33.81 13.65 11.67
CA ARG A 139 34.66 13.91 12.83
C ARG A 139 36.13 13.95 12.45
N LEU A 140 36.62 12.92 11.73
CA LEU A 140 38.00 12.88 11.23
C LEU A 140 38.29 14.09 10.33
N PHE A 141 37.36 14.42 9.42
CA PHE A 141 37.54 15.58 8.56
C PHE A 141 37.71 16.87 9.37
N GLY A 142 36.90 17.08 10.41
CA GLY A 142 37.03 18.25 11.30
C GLY A 142 38.33 18.26 12.11
N GLU A 143 38.79 17.10 12.60
CA GLU A 143 40.02 16.99 13.40
C GLU A 143 41.31 17.16 12.58
N ASN A 144 41.28 16.82 11.30
CA ASN A 144 42.48 16.75 10.45
C ASN A 144 42.53 17.84 9.37
N CYS A 145 41.39 18.41 8.98
CA CYS A 145 41.29 19.42 7.92
C CYS A 145 40.64 20.71 8.46
N GLU A 146 41.16 21.29 9.55
CA GLU A 146 40.58 22.52 10.15
C GLU A 146 40.62 23.76 9.22
N ASP A 147 41.52 23.82 8.24
CA ASP A 147 41.74 25.01 7.40
C ASP A 147 40.76 25.20 6.20
N LEU A 148 39.77 24.32 6.02
CA LEU A 148 38.75 24.43 4.95
C LEU A 148 37.30 24.50 5.48
N SER A 149 37.11 24.64 6.78
CA SER A 149 35.83 24.44 7.47
C SER A 149 35.04 25.71 7.80
N SER A 150 35.26 26.82 7.10
CA SER A 150 34.52 28.08 7.33
C SER A 150 33.30 28.28 6.41
N ASP A 151 32.71 27.20 5.91
CA ASP A 151 31.34 27.23 5.36
C ASP A 151 30.46 26.28 6.20
N GLU A 152 29.99 26.77 7.35
CA GLU A 152 28.82 26.19 7.99
C GLU A 152 27.65 26.26 6.98
N PRO A 153 26.93 25.17 6.71
CA PRO A 153 25.69 25.28 5.96
C PRO A 153 24.70 26.05 6.83
N GLU A 154 24.46 27.33 6.50
CA GLU A 154 23.36 28.13 7.02
C GLU A 154 22.01 27.49 6.63
N THR A 155 21.65 26.40 7.28
CA THR A 155 20.24 25.99 7.43
C THR A 155 19.65 26.74 8.61
N HIS A 156 19.65 28.06 8.54
CA HIS A 156 18.82 28.92 9.36
C HIS A 156 17.72 29.54 8.48
N LEU A 157 16.90 28.71 7.83
CA LEU A 157 15.58 29.15 7.37
C LEU A 157 14.70 29.38 8.61
N LYS A 158 14.91 30.52 9.27
CA LYS A 158 13.90 31.13 10.14
C LYS A 158 12.69 31.39 9.26
N ARG A 159 11.60 30.69 9.54
CA ARG A 159 10.28 31.07 9.03
C ARG A 159 9.99 32.47 9.58
N GLU A 160 10.14 33.48 8.75
CA GLU A 160 9.76 34.86 9.08
C GLU A 160 8.24 34.89 9.31
N GLN A 161 7.84 35.04 10.56
CA GLN A 161 6.51 35.53 10.90
C GLN A 161 6.54 37.05 10.72
N ALA A 162 5.84 37.54 9.69
CA ALA A 162 5.62 38.96 9.53
C ALA A 162 4.83 39.51 10.73
N VAL A 163 5.53 40.21 11.62
CA VAL A 163 4.91 41.05 12.65
C VAL A 163 4.65 42.41 12.01
N ALA A 164 3.39 42.69 11.73
CA ALA A 164 2.95 44.02 11.34
C ALA A 164 2.81 44.92 12.58
N GLY A 165 3.57 46.02 12.60
CA GLY A 165 3.12 47.32 13.08
C GLY A 165 3.17 47.61 14.59
N SER A 166 4.20 48.37 14.95
CA SER A 166 4.37 49.17 16.18
C SER A 166 3.14 49.92 16.70
N LEU A 167 2.81 49.77 18.00
CA LEU A 167 2.20 50.81 18.83
C LEU A 167 2.78 50.78 20.27
N PRO A 168 2.96 51.94 20.94
CA PRO A 168 3.74 52.06 22.16
C PRO A 168 3.02 51.58 23.42
N ALA A 169 3.82 51.06 24.36
CA ALA A 169 3.40 50.52 25.65
C ALA A 169 2.59 51.53 26.47
N THR A 170 1.33 51.18 26.77
CA THR A 170 0.50 51.90 27.74
C THR A 170 0.05 50.91 28.82
N ALA A 171 0.35 51.24 30.07
CA ALA A 171 0.05 50.44 31.26
C ALA A 171 -1.45 50.12 31.34
N ILE A 172 -1.78 48.84 31.54
CA ILE A 172 -3.17 48.41 31.78
C ILE A 172 -3.42 48.47 33.30
N PRO A 173 -4.39 49.26 33.77
CA PRO A 173 -4.71 49.39 35.19
C PRO A 173 -5.37 48.12 35.75
N ILE A 174 -5.13 47.86 37.03
CA ILE A 174 -5.74 46.77 37.81
C ILE A 174 -7.25 46.99 37.93
N PRO A 175 -8.12 46.02 37.57
CA PRO A 175 -9.53 46.08 37.94
C PRO A 175 -9.78 45.46 39.33
N THR A 176 -10.38 46.27 40.19
CA THR A 176 -10.99 45.94 41.50
C THR A 176 -12.14 44.92 41.39
N PRO A 177 -12.42 44.12 42.45
CA PRO A 177 -13.44 43.08 42.42
C PRO A 177 -14.84 43.66 42.65
N ILE A 178 -15.83 43.20 41.87
CA ILE A 178 -17.26 43.53 42.05
C ILE A 178 -18.08 42.22 42.04
N PRO A 179 -19.12 42.10 42.90
CA PRO A 179 -19.66 40.82 43.34
C PRO A 179 -20.68 40.19 42.39
N THR A 180 -20.83 38.88 42.60
CA THR A 180 -21.62 37.86 41.91
C THR A 180 -23.13 38.15 41.80
N PRO A 181 -23.76 37.79 40.66
CA PRO A 181 -25.17 37.41 40.65
C PRO A 181 -25.41 35.97 40.15
N VAL A 182 -26.05 35.20 41.04
CA VAL A 182 -27.05 34.12 40.92
C VAL A 182 -27.17 33.33 39.61
N ILE A 183 -26.90 32.03 39.73
CA ILE A 183 -27.03 30.95 38.74
C ILE A 183 -28.50 30.61 38.47
N LYS A 184 -28.89 30.51 37.19
CA LYS A 184 -30.03 29.68 36.75
C LYS A 184 -29.51 28.53 35.90
N GLU A 185 -29.80 27.32 36.35
CA GLU A 185 -29.37 26.06 35.76
C GLU A 185 -29.95 25.82 34.36
N LYS A 186 -29.08 25.47 33.41
CA LYS A 186 -29.45 24.62 32.27
C LYS A 186 -28.36 23.57 32.07
N ARG A 187 -28.79 22.30 32.12
CA ARG A 187 -27.99 21.09 31.90
C ARG A 187 -27.15 21.18 30.62
N VAL A 188 -25.85 20.99 30.76
CA VAL A 188 -24.91 20.70 29.67
C VAL A 188 -24.49 19.23 29.80
N SER A 189 -24.82 18.43 28.80
CA SER A 189 -24.22 17.10 28.61
C SER A 189 -22.77 17.26 28.16
N ALA A 190 -21.84 16.59 28.84
CA ALA A 190 -20.41 16.67 28.59
C ALA A 190 -20.03 16.18 27.17
N PRO A 191 -19.10 16.86 26.46
CA PRO A 191 -18.41 16.29 25.29
C PRO A 191 -17.44 15.18 25.73
N PRO A 192 -17.26 14.11 24.94
CA PRO A 192 -16.36 13.02 25.32
C PRO A 192 -14.89 13.46 25.34
N GLU A 193 -14.20 13.13 26.43
CA GLU A 193 -12.75 13.27 26.58
C GLU A 193 -12.02 12.52 25.46
N ARG A 194 -11.27 13.25 24.63
CA ARG A 194 -10.25 12.65 23.77
C ARG A 194 -9.03 12.36 24.65
N THR A 195 -8.90 11.13 25.12
CA THR A 195 -7.64 10.64 25.69
C THR A 195 -6.58 10.57 24.59
N ARG A 196 -5.49 11.32 24.77
CA ARG A 196 -4.35 11.36 23.87
C ARG A 196 -3.66 9.99 23.90
N ALA A 197 -3.68 9.26 22.79
CA ALA A 197 -3.02 7.96 22.68
C ALA A 197 -1.52 8.08 23.00
N LYS A 198 -1.03 7.26 23.94
CA LYS A 198 0.40 7.16 24.28
C LYS A 198 1.16 6.61 23.07
N LYS A 199 2.28 7.24 22.69
CA LYS A 199 3.17 6.71 21.64
C LYS A 199 3.71 5.36 22.10
N ASN A 200 3.49 4.32 21.30
CA ASN A 200 4.01 2.98 21.58
C ASN A 200 5.54 2.99 21.39
N LEU A 201 6.29 2.92 22.50
CA LEU A 201 7.74 2.84 22.47
C LEU A 201 8.17 1.43 22.06
N VAL A 202 9.06 1.33 21.08
CA VAL A 202 9.61 0.06 20.59
C VAL A 202 10.61 -0.49 21.63
N THR A 203 10.19 -1.50 22.38
CA THR A 203 10.98 -2.12 23.46
C THR A 203 11.67 -3.40 22.99
N ALA A 204 12.65 -3.89 23.77
CA ALA A 204 13.19 -5.24 23.63
C ALA A 204 12.38 -6.21 24.49
N ILE A 205 12.40 -7.51 24.17
CA ILE A 205 11.60 -8.51 24.90
C ILE A 205 12.13 -8.69 26.32
N ASN A 206 11.25 -8.70 27.32
CA ASN A 206 11.61 -9.09 28.69
C ASN A 206 11.73 -10.62 28.75
N GLU A 207 12.63 -11.13 29.59
CA GLU A 207 12.85 -12.57 29.77
C GLU A 207 11.61 -13.30 30.28
N ASN A 208 10.72 -12.59 30.99
CA ASN A 208 9.48 -13.12 31.53
C ASN A 208 8.28 -12.62 30.70
N PHE A 209 8.31 -12.77 29.38
CA PHE A 209 7.19 -12.37 28.53
C PHE A 209 5.99 -13.30 28.75
N GLU A 210 4.90 -12.74 29.27
CA GLU A 210 3.61 -13.41 29.40
C GLU A 210 2.60 -12.78 28.43
N PRO A 211 2.00 -13.57 27.51
CA PRO A 211 0.96 -13.07 26.61
C PRO A 211 -0.25 -12.54 27.40
N SER A 212 -0.91 -11.49 26.91
CA SER A 212 -2.10 -10.98 27.58
C SER A 212 -3.25 -11.99 27.61
N GLU A 213 -4.17 -11.79 28.55
CA GLU A 213 -5.41 -12.57 28.69
C GLU A 213 -6.25 -12.61 27.40
N ALA A 214 -6.18 -11.55 26.59
CA ALA A 214 -6.82 -11.48 25.28
C ALA A 214 -6.19 -12.47 24.27
N VAL A 215 -4.85 -12.63 24.31
CA VAL A 215 -4.14 -13.61 23.46
C VAL A 215 -4.40 -15.03 23.94
N LEU A 216 -4.42 -15.26 25.25
CA LEU A 216 -4.76 -16.56 25.84
C LEU A 216 -6.17 -17.01 25.44
N SER A 217 -7.14 -16.10 25.55
CA SER A 217 -8.54 -16.33 25.13
C SER A 217 -8.65 -16.56 23.63
N TRP A 218 -7.89 -15.82 22.82
CA TRP A 218 -7.81 -16.03 21.38
C TRP A 218 -7.27 -17.43 21.06
N TYR A 219 -6.16 -17.83 21.68
CA TYR A 219 -5.52 -19.13 21.46
C TYR A 219 -6.45 -20.30 21.82
N ALA A 220 -7.15 -20.21 22.96
CA ALA A 220 -8.12 -21.22 23.39
C ALA A 220 -9.27 -21.41 22.40
N ARG A 221 -9.69 -20.34 21.70
CA ARG A 221 -10.77 -20.40 20.68
C ARG A 221 -10.33 -21.04 19.37
N GLN A 222 -9.03 -21.10 19.07
CA GLN A 222 -8.54 -21.62 17.78
C GLN A 222 -8.42 -23.16 17.75
N GLY A 223 -8.54 -23.84 18.91
CA GLY A 223 -8.49 -25.30 18.97
C GLY A 223 -7.11 -25.90 18.70
N TYR A 224 -6.03 -25.19 19.07
CA TYR A 224 -4.66 -25.69 18.95
C TYR A 224 -4.41 -26.86 19.92
N THR A 225 -3.68 -27.87 19.47
CA THR A 225 -3.37 -29.08 20.26
C THR A 225 -2.14 -28.92 21.15
N GLU A 226 -1.24 -28.00 20.79
CA GLU A 226 -0.01 -27.76 21.54
C GLU A 226 -0.25 -26.81 22.73
N PRO A 227 0.47 -26.98 23.85
CA PRO A 227 0.44 -26.03 24.95
C PRO A 227 0.96 -24.65 24.51
N ILE A 228 0.25 -23.59 24.85
CA ILE A 228 0.66 -22.22 24.49
C ILE A 228 2.05 -21.86 25.05
N ALA A 229 2.44 -22.42 26.20
CA ALA A 229 3.74 -22.21 26.82
C ALA A 229 4.91 -22.58 25.88
N ALA A 230 4.79 -23.68 25.12
CA ALA A 230 5.83 -24.07 24.17
C ALA A 230 6.01 -23.05 23.04
N HIS A 231 4.92 -22.42 22.60
CA HIS A 231 4.98 -21.34 21.62
C HIS A 231 5.60 -20.07 22.21
N VAL A 232 5.31 -19.73 23.47
CA VAL A 232 5.91 -18.60 24.19
C VAL A 232 7.43 -18.77 24.26
N ASP A 233 7.92 -19.93 24.71
CA ASP A 233 9.36 -20.18 24.84
C ASP A 233 10.10 -20.09 23.51
N SER A 234 9.52 -20.67 22.45
CA SER A 234 10.07 -20.59 21.09
C SER A 234 10.12 -19.15 20.58
N PHE A 235 9.07 -18.37 20.83
CA PHE A 235 9.00 -16.97 20.44
C PHE A 235 10.01 -16.09 21.18
N VAL A 236 10.17 -16.29 22.50
CA VAL A 236 11.14 -15.56 23.32
C VAL A 236 12.56 -15.85 22.87
N ASN A 237 12.91 -17.13 22.68
CA ASN A 237 14.23 -17.54 22.19
C ASN A 237 14.55 -16.93 20.81
N LYS A 238 13.57 -16.93 19.90
CA LYS A 238 13.74 -16.33 18.56
C LYS A 238 13.92 -14.82 18.61
N CYS A 239 13.16 -14.12 19.48
CA CYS A 239 13.29 -12.68 19.65
C CYS A 239 14.62 -12.28 20.27
N LYS A 240 15.14 -13.05 21.24
CA LYS A 240 16.48 -12.86 21.80
C LYS A 240 17.57 -13.08 20.75
N ALA A 241 17.53 -14.21 20.04
CA ALA A 241 18.56 -14.57 19.05
C ALA A 241 18.71 -13.55 17.92
N LYS A 242 17.61 -12.88 17.53
CA LYS A 242 17.60 -11.90 16.43
C LYS A 242 17.50 -10.45 16.90
N ASN A 243 17.55 -10.21 18.21
CA ASN A 243 17.39 -8.91 18.84
C ASN A 243 16.17 -8.13 18.31
N TYR A 244 15.03 -8.82 18.18
CA TYR A 244 13.80 -8.20 17.67
C TYR A 244 13.26 -7.17 18.66
N ARG A 245 12.67 -6.11 18.11
CA ARG A 245 12.06 -5.03 18.88
C ARG A 245 10.68 -4.74 18.31
N TYR A 246 9.67 -4.78 19.16
CA TYR A 246 8.29 -4.52 18.76
C TYR A 246 7.67 -3.44 19.64
N ALA A 247 6.71 -2.71 19.05
CA ALA A 247 5.85 -1.77 19.76
C ALA A 247 4.63 -2.46 20.40
N ASP A 248 4.25 -3.63 19.85
CA ASP A 248 3.13 -4.46 20.31
C ASP A 248 3.57 -5.93 20.28
N TRP A 249 3.90 -6.46 21.46
CA TRP A 249 4.41 -7.82 21.61
C TRP A 249 3.33 -8.88 21.45
N ASP A 250 2.08 -8.59 21.80
CA ASP A 250 0.96 -9.51 21.65
C ASP A 250 0.58 -9.72 20.19
N ALA A 251 0.58 -8.64 19.40
CA ALA A 251 0.37 -8.73 17.96
C ALA A 251 1.51 -9.51 17.28
N ALA A 252 2.76 -9.24 17.65
CA ALA A 252 3.91 -9.96 17.13
C ALA A 252 3.85 -11.47 17.47
N PHE A 253 3.44 -11.80 18.69
CA PHE A 253 3.29 -13.19 19.14
C PHE A 253 2.16 -13.94 18.41
N ARG A 254 0.96 -13.33 18.29
CA ARG A 254 -0.16 -13.93 17.52
C ARG A 254 0.19 -14.20 16.06
N ASN A 255 0.89 -13.26 15.41
CA ASN A 255 1.36 -13.44 14.04
C ASN A 255 2.38 -14.58 13.94
N ALA A 256 3.31 -14.67 14.91
CA ALA A 256 4.29 -15.76 14.94
C ALA A 256 3.64 -17.15 15.05
N ILE A 257 2.61 -17.30 15.88
CA ILE A 257 1.84 -18.57 15.99
C ILE A 257 1.10 -18.86 14.67
N THR A 258 0.47 -17.85 14.07
CA THR A 258 -0.31 -18.01 12.84
C THR A 258 0.57 -18.46 11.67
N ASP A 259 1.76 -17.86 11.54
CA ASP A 259 2.73 -18.20 10.49
C ASP A 259 3.32 -19.61 10.66
N ASP A 260 3.64 -20.00 11.90
CA ASP A 260 4.17 -21.32 12.22
C ASP A 260 3.12 -22.43 11.99
N TRP A 261 1.86 -22.14 12.33
CA TRP A 261 0.73 -23.02 12.04
C TRP A 261 0.43 -23.14 10.55
N ALA A 262 0.50 -22.05 9.78
CA ALA A 262 0.37 -22.10 8.32
C ALA A 262 1.45 -22.98 7.68
N ARG A 263 2.70 -22.92 8.17
CA ARG A 263 3.77 -23.82 7.74
C ARG A 263 3.51 -25.27 8.12
N SER A 264 2.99 -25.52 9.31
CA SER A 264 2.64 -26.88 9.77
C SER A 264 1.50 -27.50 8.95
N ARG A 265 0.51 -26.70 8.53
CA ARG A 265 -0.57 -27.13 7.61
C ARG A 265 0.00 -27.47 6.22
N THR A 266 0.89 -26.64 5.69
CA THR A 266 1.53 -26.85 4.39
C THR A 266 2.44 -28.09 4.41
N ARG A 267 3.16 -28.32 5.52
CA ARG A 267 4.03 -29.49 5.71
C ARG A 267 3.24 -30.81 5.79
N LYS A 268 2.10 -30.82 6.48
CA LYS A 268 1.20 -32.00 6.51
C LYS A 268 0.58 -32.32 5.15
N VAL A 269 0.27 -31.30 4.33
CA VAL A 269 -0.24 -31.49 2.95
C VAL A 269 0.84 -32.09 2.03
N ASN A 270 2.11 -31.78 2.26
CA ASN A 270 3.23 -32.31 1.46
C ASN A 270 3.66 -33.73 1.87
N GLU A 271 3.50 -34.13 3.13
CA GLU A 271 3.86 -35.47 3.62
C GLU A 271 2.76 -36.51 3.40
N SER A 272 1.50 -36.10 3.20
CA SER A 272 0.35 -36.98 2.98
C SER A 272 -0.33 -36.59 1.68
N GLY A 273 0.12 -37.13 0.53
CA GLY A 273 -0.37 -36.81 -0.81
C GLY A 273 -1.85 -37.09 -1.09
N LYS A 274 -2.76 -36.39 -0.40
CA LYS A 274 -4.20 -36.29 -0.66
C LYS A 274 -4.68 -34.92 -0.20
N ASN A 275 -5.07 -34.09 -1.16
CA ASN A 275 -5.62 -32.75 -0.95
C ASN A 275 -7.16 -32.85 -0.92
N PRO A 276 -7.86 -32.74 0.23
CA PRO A 276 -9.32 -32.81 0.25
C PRO A 276 -9.89 -31.39 0.13
N MET A 277 -9.74 -30.79 -1.05
CA MET A 277 -10.56 -29.65 -1.44
C MET A 277 -10.66 -29.52 -2.97
N GLN A 278 -11.00 -30.64 -3.62
CA GLN A 278 -11.85 -30.58 -4.81
C GLN A 278 -13.27 -30.88 -4.36
N ILE A 279 -14.06 -29.83 -4.21
CA ILE A 279 -15.52 -29.89 -4.37
C ILE A 279 -15.86 -28.93 -5.51
N ASN A 280 -15.92 -29.58 -6.68
CA ASN A 280 -16.47 -29.23 -7.99
C ASN A 280 -17.05 -27.84 -8.27
N SER A 281 -16.49 -27.22 -9.31
CA SER A 281 -17.22 -26.45 -10.30
C SER A 281 -17.86 -27.38 -11.36
N GLY A 282 -19.19 -27.29 -11.53
CA GLY A 282 -19.90 -27.51 -12.80
C GLY A 282 -20.46 -28.91 -13.08
N PHE A 283 -21.79 -29.07 -13.03
CA PHE A 283 -22.52 -29.97 -13.92
C PHE A 283 -24.00 -29.55 -14.03
N ALA A 284 -24.27 -28.60 -14.91
CA ALA A 284 -25.58 -28.42 -15.52
C ALA A 284 -25.39 -28.69 -17.02
N GLU A 285 -25.85 -29.86 -17.48
CA GLU A 285 -26.37 -30.16 -18.83
C GLU A 285 -26.32 -31.67 -19.11
N LYS A 286 -27.49 -32.33 -19.05
CA LYS A 286 -28.00 -33.23 -20.11
C LYS A 286 -29.31 -33.89 -19.66
N TYR A 287 -30.40 -33.15 -19.78
CA TYR A 287 -31.62 -33.76 -20.32
C TYR A 287 -31.52 -33.66 -21.84
N ALA A 288 -30.82 -34.62 -22.44
CA ALA A 288 -30.94 -34.97 -23.84
C ALA A 288 -31.22 -36.47 -23.84
N GLY A 289 -32.44 -36.84 -24.23
CA GLY A 289 -32.87 -38.23 -24.33
C GLY A 289 -32.14 -39.00 -25.43
N ILE A 290 -32.63 -40.23 -25.64
CA ILE A 290 -32.11 -41.36 -26.44
C ILE A 290 -31.25 -42.26 -25.53
N GLY A 291 -31.72 -43.42 -25.04
CA GLY A 291 -32.54 -44.44 -25.70
C GLY A 291 -31.63 -45.54 -26.24
N GLN A 292 -31.89 -46.79 -25.85
CA GLN A 292 -31.22 -48.05 -26.26
C GLN A 292 -29.94 -48.41 -25.47
N THR A 293 -29.62 -49.64 -25.08
CA THR A 293 -30.25 -50.99 -24.98
C THR A 293 -29.16 -51.91 -24.39
N GLY A 294 -29.53 -52.98 -23.68
CA GLY A 294 -28.66 -54.11 -23.31
C GLY A 294 -28.45 -54.21 -21.79
N ALA A 295 -29.35 -54.79 -21.00
CA ALA A 295 -29.71 -56.21 -20.94
C ALA A 295 -28.50 -57.12 -20.65
N SER A 296 -28.40 -57.46 -19.36
CA SER A 296 -28.10 -58.77 -18.79
C SER A 296 -27.54 -59.85 -19.72
N ASP A 297 -26.38 -60.39 -19.37
CA ASP A 297 -26.11 -61.82 -19.55
C ASP A 297 -25.38 -62.38 -18.33
N GLU A 298 -26.18 -62.90 -17.40
CA GLU A 298 -25.83 -64.08 -16.62
C GLU A 298 -26.52 -65.27 -17.31
N ARG A 299 -25.81 -65.91 -18.24
CA ARG A 299 -25.62 -67.37 -18.38
C ARG A 299 -24.94 -67.74 -19.69
#